data_AF-A0A382QNQ6-F1
#
_entry.id   AF-A0A382QNQ6-F1
#
_cell.length_a   1.000
_cell.length_b   1.000
_cell.length_c   1.000
_cell.angle_alpha   90.00
_cell.angle_beta   90.00
_cell.angle_gamma   90.00
#
_symmetry.space_group_name_H-M   'P 1'
#
loop_
_entity.id
_entity.type
_entity.pdbx_description
1 polymer ?
#
loop_
_entity_poly.entity_id
_entity_poly.type
_entity_poly.pdbx_seq_one_letter_code
_entity_poly.pdbx_strand_id
1 'polypeptide(L)'
;LAGNRLPYIDEMVNLLVAEKLGDVPMTEVTRVLAPKGVAYLKQDGEWKTTVKPRPKEIDDWTHFLHDAGGNAVAHDTVVGPPRHLQWLGSPRWSRHHDRMASMSALVSANGRVIYVMDEGSRVSIQLPSRWTLVARDAFNGVVLWKKPMGKWHSHLWPLKSGPTQLARRLVTVGDRVYVTLGVDEPVSVLDAATGEKLHDLADSKGAEEIIVDGGQVFVLASPDPWELNTFLPFHNTGDQARVRRDFAWNEKKRNVKAYDAITGKRSWGHNNKVAPLTLTSDEHNVYFHDGEKVMALNRSSGDVAWSGGKAGRPAQIRFNFGPKLVVHDG
;
A
#
# COMPACT_ATOMS: atom_id res chain seq x y z
N LEU A 1 35.02 -17.92 -10.65
CA LEU A 1 35.01 -17.37 -9.28
C LEU A 1 36.34 -17.76 -8.66
N ALA A 2 37.16 -16.79 -8.24
CA ALA A 2 38.39 -17.07 -7.50
C ALA A 2 38.09 -16.84 -6.02
N GLY A 3 38.10 -17.91 -5.22
CA GLY A 3 37.82 -17.87 -3.78
C GLY A 3 36.45 -18.45 -3.39
N ASN A 4 36.16 -18.39 -2.09
CA ASN A 4 35.01 -19.00 -1.42
C ASN A 4 33.82 -18.04 -1.19
N ARG A 5 33.82 -16.89 -1.88
CA ARG A 5 32.80 -15.81 -1.73
C ARG A 5 32.23 -15.40 -3.08
N LEU A 6 30.94 -15.05 -3.06
CA LEU A 6 30.21 -14.51 -4.18
C LEU A 6 30.19 -12.97 -4.10
N PRO A 7 30.34 -12.24 -5.22
CA PRO A 7 30.45 -10.78 -5.24
C PRO A 7 29.09 -10.07 -5.10
N TYR A 8 28.23 -10.58 -4.21
CA TYR A 8 26.92 -10.02 -3.91
C TYR A 8 26.81 -9.74 -2.42
N ILE A 9 26.10 -8.66 -2.07
CA ILE A 9 25.66 -8.45 -0.68
C ILE A 9 24.66 -9.53 -0.27
N ASP A 10 24.30 -9.54 1.01
CA ASP A 10 23.32 -10.48 1.54
C ASP A 10 21.97 -10.28 0.83
N GLU A 11 21.24 -11.36 0.60
CA GLU A 11 19.84 -11.31 0.16
C GLU A 11 19.56 -10.70 -1.23
N MET A 12 20.57 -10.68 -2.11
CA MET A 12 20.48 -10.04 -3.42
C MET A 12 19.98 -10.95 -4.55
N VAL A 13 20.14 -12.27 -4.45
CA VAL A 13 19.99 -13.22 -5.56
C VAL A 13 18.67 -14.00 -5.46
N ASN A 14 17.79 -13.91 -6.46
CA ASN A 14 16.55 -14.71 -6.47
C ASN A 14 16.76 -16.15 -6.98
N LEU A 15 17.71 -16.36 -7.89
CA LEU A 15 18.01 -17.67 -8.46
C LEU A 15 19.52 -17.82 -8.64
N LEU A 16 20.09 -18.86 -8.03
CA LEU A 16 21.47 -19.28 -8.23
C LEU A 16 21.48 -20.66 -8.86
N VAL A 17 22.06 -20.78 -10.06
CA VAL A 17 22.20 -22.06 -10.77
C VAL A 17 23.68 -22.38 -10.92
N ALA A 18 24.10 -23.57 -10.50
CA ALA A 18 25.48 -24.00 -10.70
C ALA A 18 25.61 -25.52 -10.82
N GLU A 19 26.38 -25.98 -11.81
CA GLU A 19 26.78 -27.38 -11.87
C GLU A 19 27.89 -27.72 -10.86
N LYS A 20 28.81 -26.76 -10.62
CA LYS A 20 29.93 -26.91 -9.70
C LYS A 20 30.12 -25.60 -8.95
N LEU A 21 30.04 -25.66 -7.62
CA LEU A 21 30.26 -24.49 -6.76
C LEU A 21 31.75 -24.15 -6.57
N GLY A 22 32.66 -25.10 -6.84
CA GLY A 22 34.06 -24.96 -6.46
C GLY A 22 34.18 -24.84 -4.94
N ASP A 23 34.94 -23.86 -4.47
CA ASP A 23 35.20 -23.64 -3.03
C ASP A 23 34.12 -22.81 -2.33
N VAL A 24 33.03 -22.45 -3.02
CA VAL A 24 31.93 -21.65 -2.44
C VAL A 24 31.06 -22.54 -1.53
N PRO A 25 31.02 -22.30 -0.20
CA PRO A 25 30.21 -23.10 0.70
C PRO A 25 28.72 -22.79 0.57
N MET A 26 27.86 -23.75 0.96
CA MET A 26 26.41 -23.55 0.96
C MET A 26 25.94 -22.41 1.88
N THR A 27 26.71 -22.06 2.91
CA THR A 27 26.43 -20.89 3.76
C THR A 27 26.54 -19.59 2.98
N GLU A 28 27.49 -19.50 2.05
CA GLU A 28 27.66 -18.35 1.15
C GLU A 28 26.56 -18.29 0.09
N VAL A 29 26.16 -19.44 -0.47
CA VAL A 29 25.00 -19.56 -1.35
C VAL A 29 23.74 -19.04 -0.65
N THR A 30 23.50 -19.50 0.57
CA THR A 30 22.33 -19.10 1.36
C THR A 30 22.39 -17.62 1.78
N ARG A 31 23.58 -17.08 2.05
CA ARG A 31 23.79 -15.66 2.37
C ARG A 31 23.31 -14.77 1.22
N VAL A 32 23.74 -15.05 -0.02
CA VAL A 32 23.39 -14.21 -1.17
C VAL A 32 21.96 -14.40 -1.64
N LEU A 33 21.33 -15.54 -1.37
CA LEU A 33 19.93 -15.74 -1.76
C LEU A 33 19.02 -14.74 -1.02
N ALA A 34 18.17 -14.06 -1.76
CA ALA A 34 17.02 -13.34 -1.20
C ALA A 34 16.11 -14.34 -0.47
N PRO A 35 15.37 -13.93 0.58
CA PRO A 35 14.25 -14.70 1.10
C PRO A 35 13.34 -15.23 -0.02
N LYS A 36 13.01 -16.53 0.05
CA LYS A 36 12.33 -17.32 -1.00
C LYS A 36 13.11 -17.52 -2.31
N GLY A 37 14.35 -17.02 -2.38
CA GLY A 37 15.27 -17.30 -3.47
C GLY A 37 15.65 -18.77 -3.52
N VAL A 38 16.01 -19.22 -4.72
CA VAL A 38 16.24 -20.63 -5.03
C VAL A 38 17.70 -20.85 -5.44
N ALA A 39 18.34 -21.85 -4.84
CA ALA A 39 19.53 -22.46 -5.40
C ALA A 39 19.15 -23.75 -6.14
N TYR A 40 19.55 -23.87 -7.39
CA TYR A 40 19.38 -25.07 -8.22
C TYR A 40 20.77 -25.59 -8.58
N LEU A 41 21.20 -26.63 -7.88
CA LEU A 41 22.60 -27.05 -7.86
C LEU A 41 22.73 -28.50 -8.28
N LYS A 42 23.74 -28.80 -9.10
CA LYS A 42 24.06 -30.19 -9.42
C LYS A 42 24.87 -30.81 -8.29
N GLN A 43 24.35 -31.87 -7.69
CA GLN A 43 24.96 -32.63 -6.60
C GLN A 43 24.84 -34.11 -6.94
N ASP A 44 25.96 -34.84 -6.93
CA ASP A 44 26.00 -36.28 -7.23
C ASP A 44 25.39 -36.67 -8.59
N GLY A 45 25.50 -35.77 -9.57
CA GLY A 45 24.94 -35.96 -10.92
C GLY A 45 23.49 -35.52 -11.08
N GLU A 46 22.78 -35.22 -9.99
CA GLU A 46 21.38 -34.79 -9.99
C GLU A 46 21.24 -33.31 -9.67
N TRP A 47 20.19 -32.67 -10.19
CA TRP A 47 19.88 -31.30 -9.83
C TRP A 47 18.99 -31.25 -8.60
N LYS A 48 19.43 -30.52 -7.57
CA LYS A 48 18.72 -30.34 -6.30
C LYS A 48 18.33 -28.88 -6.11
N THR A 49 17.13 -28.69 -5.59
CA THR A 49 16.55 -27.37 -5.30
C THR A 49 16.64 -27.09 -3.80
N THR A 50 17.10 -25.91 -3.42
CA THR A 50 17.07 -25.41 -2.05
C THR A 50 16.44 -24.01 -2.06
N VAL A 51 15.44 -23.79 -1.21
CA VAL A 51 14.74 -22.50 -1.11
C VAL A 51 15.11 -21.85 0.23
N LYS A 52 15.58 -20.60 0.20
CA LYS A 52 15.84 -19.85 1.43
C LYS A 52 14.50 -19.47 2.09
N PRO A 53 14.24 -19.84 3.36
CA PRO A 53 13.01 -19.44 4.01
C PRO A 53 12.96 -17.92 4.23
N ARG A 54 11.75 -17.36 4.32
CA ARG A 54 11.57 -15.99 4.78
C ARG A 54 11.75 -15.94 6.30
N PRO A 55 12.56 -15.00 6.84
CA PRO A 55 12.64 -14.77 8.28
C PRO A 55 11.27 -14.44 8.87
N LYS A 56 10.96 -14.99 10.05
CA LYS A 56 9.69 -14.71 10.76
C LYS A 56 9.74 -13.39 11.53
N GLU A 57 10.94 -12.89 11.72
CA GLU A 57 11.28 -11.70 12.49
C GLU A 57 11.11 -10.40 11.69
N ILE A 58 10.79 -10.50 10.39
CA ILE A 58 10.55 -9.37 9.48
C ILE A 58 9.06 -9.29 9.19
N ASP A 59 8.44 -8.20 9.61
CA ASP A 59 7.01 -8.00 9.52
C ASP A 59 6.56 -7.67 8.08
N ASP A 60 5.25 -7.75 7.85
CA ASP A 60 4.61 -7.11 6.70
C ASP A 60 4.13 -5.70 7.08
N TRP A 61 3.96 -4.83 6.08
CA TRP A 61 3.37 -3.49 6.22
C TRP A 61 2.23 -3.39 5.22
N THR A 62 1.14 -4.10 5.52
CA THR A 62 0.05 -4.43 4.60
C THR A 62 -0.82 -3.22 4.23
N HIS A 63 -0.93 -2.24 5.12
CA HIS A 63 -1.76 -1.04 4.99
C HIS A 63 -0.94 0.24 5.19
N PHE A 64 -1.54 1.41 4.91
CA PHE A 64 -0.88 2.71 5.15
C PHE A 64 -0.33 2.88 6.57
N LEU A 65 -1.08 2.45 7.58
CA LEU A 65 -0.70 2.50 9.00
C LEU A 65 -0.45 1.07 9.51
N HIS A 66 0.48 0.37 8.85
CA HIS A 66 0.92 -1.00 9.11
C HIS A 66 -0.13 -2.07 8.81
N ASP A 67 -1.20 -2.17 9.59
CA ASP A 67 -2.24 -3.19 9.45
C ASP A 67 -3.68 -2.61 9.46
N ALA A 68 -4.68 -3.49 9.59
CA ALA A 68 -6.08 -3.13 9.64
C ALA A 68 -6.48 -2.35 10.91
N GLY A 69 -5.73 -2.51 12.00
CA GLY A 69 -5.91 -1.84 13.30
C GLY A 69 -5.44 -0.38 13.31
N GLY A 70 -4.72 0.05 12.26
CA GLY A 70 -4.33 1.45 12.07
C GLY A 70 -3.21 1.92 13.00
N ASN A 71 -2.53 1.01 13.69
CA ASN A 71 -1.40 1.31 14.56
C ASN A 71 -0.09 1.33 13.75
N ALA A 72 0.57 2.47 13.62
CA ALA A 72 1.76 2.61 12.76
C ALA A 72 3.06 2.07 13.40
N VAL A 73 3.06 0.81 13.84
CA VAL A 73 4.17 0.14 14.51
C VAL A 73 4.34 -1.26 13.93
N ALA A 74 5.51 -1.56 13.39
CA ALA A 74 5.84 -2.91 12.94
C ALA A 74 6.36 -3.78 14.09
N HIS A 75 6.27 -5.10 13.91
CA HIS A 75 6.73 -6.11 14.87
C HIS A 75 8.13 -6.67 14.52
N ASP A 76 8.91 -5.95 13.70
CA ASP A 76 10.26 -6.36 13.34
C ASP A 76 11.17 -6.51 14.57
N THR A 77 11.93 -7.61 14.65
CA THR A 77 12.91 -7.83 15.74
C THR A 77 14.35 -7.86 15.25
N VAL A 78 14.57 -7.74 13.94
CA VAL A 78 15.91 -7.77 13.31
C VAL A 78 16.41 -6.41 12.85
N VAL A 79 15.60 -5.36 12.94
CA VAL A 79 15.97 -4.01 12.51
C VAL A 79 16.74 -3.29 13.63
N GLY A 80 17.94 -2.82 13.30
CA GLY A 80 18.76 -1.95 14.16
C GLY A 80 19.23 -0.70 13.41
N PRO A 81 20.21 0.05 13.96
CA PRO A 81 20.78 1.21 13.27
C PRO A 81 21.26 0.85 11.85
N PRO A 82 20.84 1.60 10.80
CA PRO A 82 21.22 1.29 9.42
C PRO A 82 22.75 1.34 9.23
N ARG A 83 23.33 0.28 8.64
CA ARG A 83 24.78 0.18 8.40
C ARG A 83 25.19 0.37 6.94
N HIS A 84 24.30 0.03 6.02
CA HIS A 84 24.51 0.13 4.58
C HIS A 84 23.16 0.22 3.85
N LEU A 85 23.20 0.64 2.59
CA LEU A 85 22.05 0.57 1.71
C LEU A 85 21.93 -0.85 1.13
N GLN A 86 20.77 -1.48 1.32
CA GLN A 86 20.49 -2.81 0.74
C GLN A 86 20.34 -2.71 -0.78
N TRP A 87 19.49 -1.81 -1.29
CA TRP A 87 19.38 -1.54 -2.72
C TRP A 87 18.87 -0.12 -2.99
N LEU A 88 19.16 0.37 -4.20
CA LEU A 88 18.60 1.61 -4.73
C LEU A 88 17.84 1.28 -6.02
N GLY A 89 16.52 1.48 -6.00
CA GLY A 89 15.65 1.22 -7.14
C GLY A 89 15.53 2.39 -8.11
N SER A 90 15.03 2.11 -9.32
CA SER A 90 14.62 3.13 -10.29
C SER A 90 13.22 3.71 -10.00
N PRO A 91 12.88 4.89 -10.55
CA PRO A 91 13.78 5.87 -11.16
C PRO A 91 14.66 6.58 -10.11
N ARG A 92 15.86 7.01 -10.49
CA ARG A 92 16.80 7.69 -9.57
C ARG A 92 16.25 9.02 -9.03
N TRP A 93 15.33 9.65 -9.73
CA TRP A 93 14.65 10.83 -9.22
C TRP A 93 13.15 10.78 -9.52
N SER A 94 12.38 11.57 -8.76
CA SER A 94 10.97 11.86 -8.98
C SER A 94 10.78 13.10 -9.86
N ARG A 95 9.54 13.36 -10.29
CA ARG A 95 9.26 14.39 -11.30
C ARG A 95 9.48 15.82 -10.81
N HIS A 96 9.20 16.12 -9.55
CA HIS A 96 9.31 17.47 -8.99
C HIS A 96 9.38 17.43 -7.47
N HIS A 97 10.00 18.44 -6.84
CA HIS A 97 10.13 18.53 -5.38
C HIS A 97 9.13 19.49 -4.72
N ASP A 98 8.58 20.47 -5.44
CA ASP A 98 7.56 21.40 -4.90
C ASP A 98 6.10 21.04 -5.22
N ARG A 99 5.88 19.96 -5.97
CA ARG A 99 4.55 19.44 -6.31
C ARG A 99 4.33 18.09 -5.65
N MET A 100 3.15 17.51 -5.85
CA MET A 100 2.81 16.19 -5.34
C MET A 100 3.97 15.22 -5.56
N ALA A 101 4.35 14.51 -4.49
CA ALA A 101 5.36 13.47 -4.60
C ALA A 101 4.94 12.43 -5.65
N SER A 102 5.87 12.03 -6.52
CA SER A 102 5.58 11.01 -7.53
C SER A 102 5.12 9.70 -6.90
N MET A 103 5.70 9.32 -5.75
CA MET A 103 5.23 8.18 -4.96
C MET A 103 4.17 8.65 -3.96
N SER A 104 3.01 8.00 -3.93
CA SER A 104 1.86 8.47 -3.12
C SER A 104 1.25 7.42 -2.20
N ALA A 105 1.54 6.14 -2.41
CA ALA A 105 1.14 5.02 -1.56
C ALA A 105 2.20 3.93 -1.67
N LEU A 106 2.53 3.27 -0.57
CA LEU A 106 3.47 2.14 -0.51
C LEU A 106 3.04 1.18 0.59
N VAL A 107 3.08 -0.10 0.28
CA VAL A 107 2.81 -1.22 1.19
C VAL A 107 3.78 -2.35 0.90
N SER A 108 3.92 -3.29 1.82
CA SER A 108 4.72 -4.49 1.62
C SER A 108 4.08 -5.72 2.25
N ALA A 109 4.02 -6.81 1.50
CA ALA A 109 3.66 -8.11 2.03
C ALA A 109 4.36 -9.23 1.28
N ASN A 110 4.55 -10.34 2.00
CA ASN A 110 5.02 -11.60 1.43
C ASN A 110 6.35 -11.50 0.64
N GLY A 111 7.21 -10.55 0.99
CA GLY A 111 8.51 -10.29 0.32
C GLY A 111 8.45 -9.34 -0.88
N ARG A 112 7.35 -8.59 -1.05
CA ARG A 112 7.18 -7.62 -2.14
C ARG A 112 6.90 -6.23 -1.59
N VAL A 113 7.47 -5.21 -2.22
CA VAL A 113 7.11 -3.81 -2.00
C VAL A 113 6.27 -3.35 -3.19
N ILE A 114 5.09 -2.79 -2.91
CA ILE A 114 4.13 -2.37 -3.93
C ILE A 114 3.77 -0.91 -3.69
N TYR A 115 3.86 -0.09 -4.73
CA TYR A 115 3.65 1.36 -4.60
C TYR A 115 3.07 1.99 -5.86
N VAL A 116 2.36 3.10 -5.69
CA VAL A 116 1.86 3.95 -6.79
C VAL A 116 2.87 5.05 -7.08
N MET A 117 3.31 5.16 -8.34
CA MET A 117 4.31 6.11 -8.80
C MET A 117 3.86 6.86 -10.05
N ASP A 118 4.08 8.17 -10.11
CA ASP A 118 4.04 8.95 -11.37
C ASP A 118 5.37 8.80 -12.12
N GLU A 119 5.37 8.00 -13.19
CA GLU A 119 6.49 7.80 -14.12
C GLU A 119 6.39 8.68 -15.37
N GLY A 120 5.61 9.77 -15.31
CA GLY A 120 5.53 10.79 -16.35
C GLY A 120 6.89 11.45 -16.65
N SER A 121 6.96 12.17 -17.77
CA SER A 121 8.21 12.81 -18.18
C SER A 121 8.76 13.74 -17.09
N ARG A 122 10.06 13.64 -16.88
CA ARG A 122 10.83 14.38 -15.87
C ARG A 122 11.39 15.69 -16.40
N VAL A 123 11.24 15.94 -17.70
CA VAL A 123 11.69 17.17 -18.38
C VAL A 123 10.94 18.39 -17.86
N SER A 124 9.64 18.22 -17.60
CA SER A 124 8.81 19.27 -17.02
C SER A 124 7.65 18.64 -16.25
N ILE A 125 7.32 19.24 -15.11
CA ILE A 125 6.15 18.87 -14.33
C ILE A 125 4.85 19.24 -15.04
N GLN A 126 4.88 20.12 -16.05
CA GLN A 126 3.70 20.48 -16.85
C GLN A 126 3.28 19.40 -17.84
N LEU A 127 4.14 18.41 -18.10
CA LEU A 127 3.79 17.29 -18.96
C LEU A 127 2.85 16.32 -18.23
N PRO A 128 1.98 15.59 -18.94
CA PRO A 128 1.04 14.66 -18.32
C PRO A 128 1.72 13.65 -17.38
N SER A 129 1.05 13.35 -16.27
CA SER A 129 1.41 12.25 -15.37
C SER A 129 1.19 10.90 -16.03
N ARG A 130 2.00 9.91 -15.65
CA ARG A 130 1.81 8.49 -15.99
C ARG A 130 1.81 7.68 -14.70
N TRP A 131 0.64 7.57 -14.09
CA TRP A 131 0.47 6.79 -12.86
C TRP A 131 0.65 5.30 -13.15
N THR A 132 1.45 4.65 -12.33
CA THR A 132 1.84 3.25 -12.48
C THR A 132 1.85 2.60 -11.10
N LEU A 133 1.20 1.46 -10.96
CA LEU A 133 1.37 0.56 -9.83
C LEU A 133 2.61 -0.31 -10.10
N VAL A 134 3.57 -0.30 -9.19
CA VAL A 134 4.85 -0.98 -9.34
C VAL A 134 5.01 -1.97 -8.21
N ALA A 135 5.36 -3.22 -8.53
CA ALA A 135 5.82 -4.19 -7.54
C ALA A 135 7.30 -4.49 -7.73
N ARG A 136 8.01 -4.57 -6.61
CA ARG A 136 9.40 -4.98 -6.53
C ARG A 136 9.57 -6.11 -5.53
N ASP A 137 10.58 -6.91 -5.75
CA ASP A 137 11.14 -7.75 -4.71
C ASP A 137 11.68 -6.84 -3.58
N ALA A 138 11.28 -7.12 -2.34
CA ALA A 138 11.61 -6.28 -1.19
C ALA A 138 13.10 -6.34 -0.79
N PHE A 139 13.80 -7.41 -1.14
CA PHE A 139 15.15 -7.71 -0.65
C PHE A 139 16.26 -7.27 -1.61
N ASN A 140 15.97 -7.18 -2.91
CA ASN A 140 16.94 -6.74 -3.91
C ASN A 140 16.43 -5.62 -4.85
N GLY A 141 15.16 -5.22 -4.73
CA GLY A 141 14.58 -4.13 -5.49
C GLY A 141 14.32 -4.44 -6.96
N VAL A 142 14.44 -5.68 -7.43
CA VAL A 142 14.09 -6.07 -8.81
C VAL A 142 12.64 -5.71 -9.10
N VAL A 143 12.37 -5.06 -10.24
CA VAL A 143 11.00 -4.81 -10.69
C VAL A 143 10.39 -6.14 -11.12
N LEU A 144 9.32 -6.56 -10.43
CA LEU A 144 8.59 -7.77 -10.77
C LEU A 144 7.61 -7.49 -11.90
N TRP A 145 6.82 -6.43 -11.74
CA TRP A 145 5.87 -5.98 -12.75
C TRP A 145 5.54 -4.50 -12.56
N LYS A 146 4.98 -3.93 -13.63
CA LYS A 146 4.42 -2.57 -13.67
C LYS A 146 3.05 -2.62 -14.31
N LYS A 147 2.08 -1.95 -13.71
CA LYS A 147 0.72 -1.81 -14.25
C LYS A 147 0.37 -0.34 -14.43
N PRO A 148 0.06 0.10 -15.67
CA PRO A 148 -0.48 1.44 -15.91
C PRO A 148 -1.79 1.65 -15.14
N MET A 149 -1.97 2.84 -14.59
CA MET A 149 -3.20 3.28 -13.92
C MET A 149 -3.83 4.45 -14.67
N GLY A 150 -5.12 4.64 -14.47
CA GLY A 150 -5.84 5.85 -14.86
C GLY A 150 -5.43 7.07 -14.02
N LYS A 151 -6.27 8.09 -14.04
CA LYS A 151 -6.07 9.30 -13.22
C LYS A 151 -6.04 8.91 -11.75
N TRP A 152 -4.93 9.19 -11.05
CA TRP A 152 -4.81 8.98 -9.60
C TRP A 152 -5.01 10.28 -8.82
N HIS A 153 -4.25 11.31 -9.18
CA HIS A 153 -4.43 12.66 -8.67
C HIS A 153 -3.79 13.66 -9.62
N SER A 154 -4.06 14.95 -9.43
CA SER A 154 -3.34 16.00 -10.15
C SER A 154 -1.90 16.05 -9.66
N HIS A 155 -0.94 15.77 -10.56
CA HIS A 155 0.48 15.93 -10.29
C HIS A 155 0.90 17.40 -10.04
N LEU A 156 -0.01 18.36 -10.33
CA LEU A 156 0.18 19.79 -10.08
C LEU A 156 -0.31 20.23 -8.69
N TRP A 157 -0.85 19.32 -7.88
CA TRP A 157 -1.21 19.61 -6.49
C TRP A 157 -0.01 20.19 -5.74
N PRO A 158 -0.19 21.28 -4.96
CA PRO A 158 0.92 21.96 -4.32
C PRO A 158 1.49 21.14 -3.16
N LEU A 159 2.80 21.24 -2.95
CA LEU A 159 3.58 20.51 -1.93
C LEU A 159 3.63 18.98 -2.13
N LYS A 160 4.60 18.37 -1.43
CA LYS A 160 4.91 16.94 -1.51
C LYS A 160 3.81 16.04 -0.95
N SER A 161 3.10 16.50 0.09
CA SER A 161 2.25 15.63 0.92
C SER A 161 1.00 15.11 0.22
N GLY A 162 0.53 15.76 -0.86
CA GLY A 162 -0.67 15.37 -1.58
C GLY A 162 -1.91 15.21 -0.65
N PRO A 163 -2.97 14.56 -1.14
CA PRO A 163 -4.07 14.08 -0.31
C PRO A 163 -3.69 12.77 0.42
N THR A 164 -3.70 12.80 1.74
CA THR A 164 -3.34 11.65 2.61
C THR A 164 -4.22 10.41 2.39
N GLN A 165 -5.50 10.58 2.05
CA GLN A 165 -6.40 9.47 1.73
C GLN A 165 -5.96 8.64 0.52
N LEU A 166 -5.10 9.13 -0.37
CA LEU A 166 -4.60 8.31 -1.49
C LEU A 166 -3.82 7.09 -0.98
N ALA A 167 -3.12 7.23 0.14
CA ALA A 167 -2.38 6.11 0.74
C ALA A 167 -3.30 4.98 1.25
N ARG A 168 -4.59 5.28 1.50
CA ARG A 168 -5.60 4.31 1.97
C ARG A 168 -6.24 3.49 0.84
N ARG A 169 -5.83 3.73 -0.40
CA ARG A 169 -6.37 3.06 -1.60
C ARG A 169 -5.46 1.95 -2.12
N LEU A 170 -4.43 1.59 -1.36
CA LEU A 170 -3.52 0.49 -1.69
C LEU A 170 -3.32 -0.35 -0.43
N VAL A 171 -3.63 -1.63 -0.54
CA VAL A 171 -3.44 -2.65 0.51
C VAL A 171 -2.86 -3.90 -0.14
N THR A 172 -1.95 -4.59 0.55
CA THR A 172 -1.46 -5.90 0.13
C THR A 172 -1.47 -6.87 1.31
N VAL A 173 -2.11 -8.02 1.17
CA VAL A 173 -2.20 -9.06 2.21
C VAL A 173 -1.91 -10.40 1.56
N GLY A 174 -0.89 -11.11 2.05
CA GLY A 174 -0.44 -12.37 1.44
C GLY A 174 -0.06 -12.18 -0.03
N ASP A 175 -0.76 -12.89 -0.92
CA ASP A 175 -0.54 -12.84 -2.37
C ASP A 175 -1.58 -12.00 -3.13
N ARG A 176 -2.31 -11.11 -2.44
CA ARG A 176 -3.32 -10.25 -3.06
C ARG A 176 -3.01 -8.77 -2.86
N VAL A 177 -3.30 -7.98 -3.89
CA VAL A 177 -3.27 -6.51 -3.85
C VAL A 177 -4.69 -5.99 -4.05
N TYR A 178 -5.10 -5.07 -3.19
CA TYR A 178 -6.38 -4.37 -3.28
C TYR A 178 -6.08 -2.90 -3.57
N VAL A 179 -6.55 -2.42 -4.72
CA VAL A 179 -6.20 -1.08 -5.21
C VAL A 179 -7.28 -0.53 -6.12
N THR A 180 -7.49 0.78 -6.14
CA THR A 180 -8.26 1.37 -7.25
C THR A 180 -7.31 1.69 -8.41
N LEU A 181 -7.53 1.15 -9.61
CA LEU A 181 -6.65 1.41 -10.78
C LEU A 181 -6.86 2.79 -11.43
N GLY A 182 -7.52 3.68 -10.70
CA GLY A 182 -7.81 5.09 -10.95
C GLY A 182 -8.57 5.62 -9.74
N VAL A 183 -8.65 6.94 -9.57
CA VAL A 183 -9.21 7.55 -8.35
C VAL A 183 -10.71 7.36 -8.20
N ASP A 184 -11.42 7.22 -9.31
CA ASP A 184 -12.87 6.97 -9.37
C ASP A 184 -13.20 5.54 -9.82
N GLU A 185 -12.20 4.67 -9.97
CA GLU A 185 -12.39 3.28 -10.37
C GLU A 185 -12.82 2.41 -9.17
N PRO A 186 -13.49 1.27 -9.40
CA PRO A 186 -13.72 0.30 -8.34
C PRO A 186 -12.40 -0.25 -7.78
N VAL A 187 -12.49 -0.90 -6.62
CA VAL A 187 -11.37 -1.67 -6.06
C VAL A 187 -11.14 -2.90 -6.92
N SER A 188 -9.97 -2.97 -7.54
CA SER A 188 -9.46 -4.15 -8.21
C SER A 188 -8.67 -5.02 -7.23
N VAL A 189 -8.87 -6.32 -7.34
CA VAL A 189 -8.10 -7.35 -6.65
C VAL A 189 -7.12 -7.95 -7.66
N LEU A 190 -5.82 -7.86 -7.37
CA LEU A 190 -4.75 -8.35 -8.24
C LEU A 190 -3.99 -9.49 -7.57
N ASP A 191 -3.42 -10.37 -8.38
CA ASP A 191 -2.35 -11.26 -7.95
C ASP A 191 -1.09 -10.43 -7.66
N ALA A 192 -0.51 -10.56 -6.46
CA ALA A 192 0.64 -9.76 -6.06
C ALA A 192 1.94 -10.16 -6.77
N ALA A 193 2.05 -11.40 -7.25
CA ALA A 193 3.25 -11.91 -7.92
C ALA A 193 3.31 -11.48 -9.40
N THR A 194 2.17 -11.46 -10.09
CA THR A 194 2.10 -11.18 -11.54
C THR A 194 1.53 -9.80 -11.86
N GLY A 195 0.77 -9.22 -10.93
CA GLY A 195 -0.01 -8.01 -11.16
C GLY A 195 -1.21 -8.26 -12.06
N GLU A 196 -1.59 -9.50 -12.35
CA GLU A 196 -2.79 -9.81 -13.11
C GLU A 196 -4.04 -9.47 -12.30
N LYS A 197 -5.06 -8.92 -12.98
CA LYS A 197 -6.34 -8.62 -12.34
C LYS A 197 -7.12 -9.91 -12.16
N LEU A 198 -7.45 -10.24 -10.91
CA LEU A 198 -8.27 -11.40 -10.58
C LEU A 198 -9.75 -11.07 -10.77
N HIS A 199 -10.21 -9.97 -10.17
CA HIS A 199 -11.56 -9.43 -10.31
C HIS A 199 -11.63 -8.00 -9.75
N ASP A 200 -12.76 -7.34 -9.95
CA ASP A 200 -13.11 -6.10 -9.24
C ASP A 200 -14.13 -6.42 -8.13
N LEU A 201 -14.08 -5.68 -7.02
CA LEU A 201 -15.13 -5.72 -6.01
C LEU A 201 -16.36 -4.99 -6.59
N ALA A 202 -17.45 -5.72 -6.80
CA ALA A 202 -18.67 -5.13 -7.35
C ALA A 202 -19.19 -3.97 -6.48
N ASP A 203 -19.79 -2.96 -7.11
CA ASP A 203 -20.33 -1.78 -6.44
C ASP A 203 -19.33 -1.00 -5.57
N SER A 204 -18.01 -1.15 -5.77
CA SER A 204 -16.99 -0.44 -4.98
C SER A 204 -16.49 0.87 -5.60
N LYS A 205 -17.11 1.33 -6.69
CA LYS A 205 -16.78 2.60 -7.35
C LYS A 205 -16.85 3.76 -6.34
N GLY A 206 -15.90 4.69 -6.44
CA GLY A 206 -15.77 5.81 -5.50
C GLY A 206 -15.08 5.43 -4.19
N ALA A 207 -14.32 4.33 -4.17
CA ALA A 207 -13.55 3.91 -3.00
C ALA A 207 -12.53 4.98 -2.59
N GLU A 208 -12.60 5.35 -1.32
CA GLU A 208 -11.72 6.32 -0.66
C GLU A 208 -10.72 5.64 0.26
N GLU A 209 -11.12 4.53 0.90
CA GLU A 209 -10.29 3.74 1.82
C GLU A 209 -10.59 2.25 1.69
N ILE A 210 -9.55 1.44 1.88
CA ILE A 210 -9.59 -0.02 1.87
C ILE A 210 -8.93 -0.53 3.15
N ILE A 211 -9.60 -1.45 3.84
CA ILE A 211 -9.06 -2.26 4.93
C ILE A 211 -9.28 -3.73 4.58
N VAL A 212 -8.30 -4.59 4.84
CA VAL A 212 -8.38 -6.04 4.65
C VAL A 212 -7.94 -6.71 5.93
N ASP A 213 -8.79 -7.58 6.44
CA ASP A 213 -8.54 -8.28 7.70
C ASP A 213 -9.34 -9.57 7.70
N GLY A 214 -8.92 -10.61 8.41
CA GLY A 214 -9.71 -11.83 8.68
C GLY A 214 -10.51 -12.40 7.49
N GLY A 215 -9.96 -12.37 6.26
CA GLY A 215 -10.65 -12.86 5.06
C GLY A 215 -11.77 -11.95 4.50
N GLN A 216 -11.91 -10.73 5.00
CA GLN A 216 -12.86 -9.73 4.53
C GLN A 216 -12.17 -8.46 4.04
N VAL A 217 -12.83 -7.74 3.15
CA VAL A 217 -12.41 -6.42 2.67
C VAL A 217 -13.48 -5.41 3.06
N PHE A 218 -13.08 -4.35 3.75
CA PHE A 218 -13.92 -3.21 4.08
C PHE A 218 -13.53 -2.02 3.19
N VAL A 219 -14.51 -1.49 2.46
CA VAL A 219 -14.31 -0.37 1.55
C VAL A 219 -15.17 0.79 2.02
N LEU A 220 -14.53 1.94 2.26
CA LEU A 220 -15.23 3.22 2.37
C LEU A 220 -15.43 3.78 0.96
N ALA A 221 -16.67 3.98 0.53
CA ALA A 221 -16.98 4.50 -0.79
C ALA A 221 -17.88 5.75 -0.75
N SER A 222 -17.51 6.76 -1.53
CA SER A 222 -18.33 7.93 -1.81
C SER A 222 -19.33 7.65 -2.94
N PRO A 223 -20.60 8.08 -2.81
CA PRO A 223 -21.52 8.10 -3.94
C PRO A 223 -21.21 9.24 -4.93
N ASP A 224 -20.52 10.28 -4.47
CA ASP A 224 -20.12 11.43 -5.27
C ASP A 224 -18.72 11.19 -5.90
N PRO A 225 -18.41 11.81 -7.05
CA PRO A 225 -17.06 11.80 -7.63
C PRO A 225 -16.01 12.30 -6.65
N TRP A 226 -14.75 11.88 -6.85
CA TRP A 226 -13.65 12.29 -5.97
C TRP A 226 -13.56 13.81 -5.82
N GLU A 227 -13.58 14.29 -4.57
CA GLU A 227 -13.76 15.71 -4.23
C GLU A 227 -12.70 16.63 -4.86
N LEU A 228 -11.50 16.09 -5.12
CA LEU A 228 -10.38 16.87 -5.66
C LEU A 228 -10.29 16.79 -7.19
N ASN A 229 -11.25 16.18 -7.87
CA ASN A 229 -11.22 16.05 -9.32
C ASN A 229 -11.30 17.38 -10.06
N THR A 230 -11.90 18.39 -9.45
CA THR A 230 -12.07 19.75 -9.98
C THR A 230 -10.87 20.65 -9.71
N PHE A 231 -9.85 20.16 -8.99
CA PHE A 231 -8.65 20.95 -8.74
C PHE A 231 -7.94 21.28 -10.05
N LEU A 232 -7.82 22.57 -10.33
CA LEU A 232 -6.93 23.14 -11.33
C LEU A 232 -5.93 24.05 -10.62
N PRO A 233 -4.64 24.04 -11.01
CA PRO A 233 -3.67 24.98 -10.48
C PRO A 233 -4.08 26.40 -10.88
N PHE A 234 -4.13 27.32 -9.92
CA PHE A 234 -4.43 28.73 -10.20
C PHE A 234 -3.14 29.55 -10.35
N HIS A 235 -2.10 29.17 -9.59
CA HIS A 235 -0.79 29.80 -9.67
C HIS A 235 0.32 28.81 -10.09
N ASN A 236 1.36 29.34 -10.75
CA ASN A 236 2.57 28.58 -11.10
C ASN A 236 3.34 28.09 -9.86
N THR A 237 3.22 28.77 -8.72
CA THR A 237 3.61 28.37 -7.36
C THR A 237 2.68 29.11 -6.39
N GLY A 238 2.47 28.62 -5.16
CA GLY A 238 1.70 29.38 -4.15
C GLY A 238 0.27 28.90 -3.85
N ASP A 239 -0.19 27.80 -4.47
CA ASP A 239 -1.55 27.28 -4.23
C ASP A 239 -1.75 26.68 -2.82
N GLN A 240 -0.73 26.67 -1.94
CA GLN A 240 -0.82 26.04 -0.62
C GLN A 240 -1.91 26.66 0.26
N ALA A 241 -1.94 28.00 0.33
CA ALA A 241 -2.91 28.72 1.14
C ALA A 241 -4.34 28.52 0.60
N ARG A 242 -4.49 28.53 -0.73
CA ARG A 242 -5.74 28.26 -1.43
C ARG A 242 -6.25 26.85 -1.13
N VAL A 243 -5.40 25.85 -1.33
CA VAL A 243 -5.76 24.45 -1.07
C VAL A 243 -6.18 24.25 0.38
N ARG A 244 -5.46 24.85 1.33
CA ARG A 244 -5.76 24.81 2.76
C ARG A 244 -7.12 25.45 3.11
N ARG A 245 -7.55 26.47 2.36
CA ARG A 245 -8.80 27.20 2.60
C ARG A 245 -9.99 26.54 1.89
N ASP A 246 -9.80 26.13 0.64
CA ASP A 246 -10.89 25.80 -0.27
C ASP A 246 -11.24 24.30 -0.28
N PHE A 247 -10.34 23.43 0.20
CA PHE A 247 -10.54 21.98 0.20
C PHE A 247 -10.49 21.41 1.60
N ALA A 248 -11.62 20.87 2.04
CA ALA A 248 -11.78 20.12 3.28
C ALA A 248 -12.78 18.99 3.03
N TRP A 249 -12.73 17.97 3.89
CA TRP A 249 -13.71 16.89 3.91
C TRP A 249 -15.12 17.47 3.96
N ASN A 250 -15.96 17.07 3.01
CA ASN A 250 -17.31 17.62 2.84
C ASN A 250 -18.33 17.16 3.89
N GLU A 251 -17.94 16.30 4.83
CA GLU A 251 -18.79 15.72 5.87
C GLU A 251 -20.06 15.00 5.35
N LYS A 252 -20.13 14.69 4.05
CA LYS A 252 -21.23 13.93 3.48
C LYS A 252 -21.11 12.45 3.83
N LYS A 253 -22.26 11.78 3.92
CA LYS A 253 -22.30 10.35 4.19
C LYS A 253 -21.56 9.55 3.12
N ARG A 254 -20.85 8.52 3.57
CA ARG A 254 -20.16 7.50 2.79
C ARG A 254 -20.80 6.15 3.08
N ASN A 255 -20.47 5.15 2.27
CA ASN A 255 -20.87 3.78 2.51
C ASN A 255 -19.65 2.96 2.92
N VAL A 256 -19.66 2.41 4.13
CA VAL A 256 -18.76 1.32 4.52
C VAL A 256 -19.36 0.03 4.00
N LYS A 257 -18.63 -0.73 3.18
CA LYS A 257 -19.11 -1.96 2.54
C LYS A 257 -18.16 -3.10 2.89
N ALA A 258 -18.70 -4.27 3.19
CA ALA A 258 -17.91 -5.46 3.45
C ALA A 258 -18.04 -6.47 2.31
N TYR A 259 -16.92 -7.11 1.99
CA TYR A 259 -16.79 -8.11 0.94
C TYR A 259 -16.02 -9.31 1.47
N ASP A 260 -16.33 -10.48 0.93
CA ASP A 260 -15.46 -11.65 1.07
C ASP A 260 -14.19 -11.46 0.22
N ALA A 261 -13.01 -11.67 0.81
CA ALA A 261 -11.72 -11.33 0.19
C ALA A 261 -11.32 -12.26 -0.96
N ILE A 262 -11.96 -13.42 -1.09
CA ILE A 262 -11.65 -14.42 -2.12
C ILE A 262 -12.59 -14.29 -3.31
N THR A 263 -13.90 -14.24 -3.04
CA THR A 263 -14.96 -14.22 -4.03
C THR A 263 -15.34 -12.81 -4.48
N GLY A 264 -15.00 -11.78 -3.70
CA GLY A 264 -15.41 -10.39 -3.95
C GLY A 264 -16.91 -10.15 -3.75
N LYS A 265 -17.65 -11.12 -3.19
CA LYS A 265 -19.09 -10.97 -2.94
C LYS A 265 -19.31 -10.05 -1.74
N ARG A 266 -20.15 -9.04 -1.94
CA ARG A 266 -20.56 -8.12 -0.86
C ARG A 266 -21.46 -8.85 0.15
N SER A 267 -21.19 -8.66 1.44
CA SER A 267 -22.02 -9.16 2.54
C SER A 267 -22.99 -8.11 3.07
N TRP A 268 -22.52 -6.88 3.32
CA TRP A 268 -23.34 -5.80 3.88
C TRP A 268 -22.87 -4.40 3.45
N GLY A 269 -23.65 -3.37 3.82
CA GLY A 269 -23.27 -1.96 3.65
C GLY A 269 -23.88 -1.09 4.76
N HIS A 270 -23.12 -0.10 5.24
CA HIS A 270 -23.52 0.84 6.27
C HIS A 270 -23.31 2.28 5.81
N ASN A 271 -24.36 3.10 5.84
CA ASN A 271 -24.31 4.48 5.37
C ASN A 271 -24.19 5.46 6.54
N ASN A 272 -23.04 6.12 6.68
CA ASN A 272 -22.82 7.11 7.73
C ASN A 272 -21.78 8.15 7.30
N LYS A 273 -21.69 9.26 8.02
CA LYS A 273 -20.52 10.12 7.96
C LYS A 273 -19.31 9.32 8.48
N VAL A 274 -18.19 9.42 7.78
CA VAL A 274 -16.94 8.74 8.15
C VAL A 274 -15.81 9.73 7.94
N ALA A 275 -15.14 10.11 9.02
CA ALA A 275 -13.99 10.99 8.97
C ALA A 275 -12.83 10.28 8.24
N PRO A 276 -12.15 10.96 7.30
CA PRO A 276 -10.98 10.44 6.61
C PRO A 276 -9.93 9.84 7.55
N LEU A 277 -9.32 8.74 7.12
CA LEU A 277 -8.25 7.97 7.77
C LEU A 277 -8.66 7.26 9.08
N THR A 278 -9.96 7.19 9.39
CA THR A 278 -10.43 6.58 10.65
C THR A 278 -10.99 5.17 10.50
N LEU A 279 -11.17 4.66 9.28
CA LEU A 279 -11.68 3.29 9.09
C LEU A 279 -10.62 2.27 9.55
N THR A 280 -10.97 1.41 10.50
CA THR A 280 -10.08 0.37 11.06
C THR A 280 -10.90 -0.84 11.51
N SER A 281 -10.29 -1.99 11.76
CA SER A 281 -11.00 -3.19 12.24
C SER A 281 -10.15 -4.04 13.17
N ASP A 282 -10.82 -4.91 13.91
CA ASP A 282 -10.27 -6.06 14.64
C ASP A 282 -11.09 -7.33 14.32
N GLU A 283 -10.88 -8.38 15.12
CA GLU A 283 -11.59 -9.66 14.98
C GLU A 283 -13.11 -9.57 15.20
N HIS A 284 -13.60 -8.49 15.82
CA HIS A 284 -15.00 -8.35 16.22
C HIS A 284 -15.76 -7.27 15.46
N ASN A 285 -15.12 -6.14 15.18
CA ASN A 285 -15.79 -4.93 14.71
C ASN A 285 -15.00 -4.16 13.65
N VAL A 286 -15.73 -3.28 12.97
CA VAL A 286 -15.20 -2.22 12.10
C VAL A 286 -15.48 -0.89 12.77
N TYR A 287 -14.46 -0.06 12.93
CA TYR A 287 -14.55 1.22 13.60
C TYR A 287 -14.34 2.39 12.65
N PHE A 288 -14.95 3.52 12.98
CA PHE A 288 -14.68 4.81 12.37
C PHE A 288 -15.14 5.96 13.25
N HIS A 289 -14.70 7.18 12.96
CA HIS A 289 -15.23 8.39 13.60
C HIS A 289 -16.29 9.04 12.70
N ASP A 290 -17.51 9.25 13.20
CA ASP A 290 -18.63 9.77 12.38
C ASP A 290 -18.68 11.29 12.22
N GLY A 291 -17.72 11.97 12.84
CA GLY A 291 -17.64 13.43 12.90
C GLY A 291 -17.96 13.98 14.29
N GLU A 292 -18.55 13.17 15.16
CA GLU A 292 -18.85 13.52 16.57
C GLU A 292 -18.30 12.50 17.56
N LYS A 293 -18.30 11.22 17.21
CA LYS A 293 -17.91 10.11 18.08
C LYS A 293 -17.36 8.92 17.29
N VAL A 294 -16.79 7.97 18.01
CA VAL A 294 -16.39 6.67 17.45
C VAL A 294 -17.62 5.77 17.35
N MET A 295 -17.76 5.12 16.20
CA MET A 295 -18.76 4.11 15.90
C MET A 295 -18.08 2.76 15.77
N ALA A 296 -18.69 1.72 16.32
CA ALA A 296 -18.31 0.33 16.09
C ALA A 296 -19.45 -0.41 15.39
N LEU A 297 -19.14 -1.02 14.26
CA LEU A 297 -20.05 -1.89 13.54
C LEU A 297 -19.66 -3.35 13.79
N ASN A 298 -20.64 -4.22 14.02
CA ASN A 298 -20.39 -5.64 14.01
C ASN A 298 -19.83 -6.04 12.65
N ARG A 299 -18.68 -6.70 12.66
CA ARG A 299 -17.94 -7.08 11.46
C ARG A 299 -18.73 -7.97 10.49
N SER A 300 -19.61 -8.81 11.02
CA SER A 300 -20.38 -9.79 10.23
C SER A 300 -21.65 -9.21 9.59
N SER A 301 -22.30 -8.24 10.23
CA SER A 301 -23.60 -7.69 9.77
C SER A 301 -23.56 -6.23 9.32
N GLY A 302 -22.60 -5.43 9.79
CA GLY A 302 -22.59 -3.97 9.57
C GLY A 302 -23.56 -3.20 10.47
N ASP A 303 -24.24 -3.89 11.39
CA ASP A 303 -25.09 -3.26 12.40
C ASP A 303 -24.24 -2.55 13.45
N VAL A 304 -24.78 -1.50 14.06
CA VAL A 304 -24.08 -0.78 15.12
C VAL A 304 -23.97 -1.68 16.35
N ALA A 305 -22.74 -2.07 16.70
CA ALA A 305 -22.45 -2.82 17.92
C ALA A 305 -22.49 -1.88 19.13
N TRP A 306 -21.82 -0.72 19.01
CA TRP A 306 -21.85 0.34 20.01
C TRP A 306 -21.41 1.68 19.39
N SER A 307 -21.64 2.77 20.13
CA SER A 307 -21.07 4.08 19.82
C SER A 307 -20.49 4.70 21.07
N GLY A 308 -19.31 5.32 20.96
CA GLY A 308 -18.65 5.98 22.08
C GLY A 308 -19.31 7.28 22.50
N GLY A 309 -18.75 7.90 23.53
CA GLY A 309 -19.03 9.30 23.86
C GLY A 309 -18.48 10.27 22.80
N LYS A 310 -18.78 11.55 22.96
CA LYS A 310 -18.24 12.61 22.09
C LYS A 310 -16.71 12.55 22.08
N ALA A 311 -16.12 12.48 20.89
CA ALA A 311 -14.69 12.44 20.67
C ALA A 311 -14.23 13.69 19.91
N GLY A 312 -13.06 14.21 20.27
CA GLY A 312 -12.52 15.42 19.68
C GLY A 312 -11.97 15.20 18.28
N ARG A 313 -12.24 16.14 17.37
CA ARG A 313 -11.58 16.25 16.06
C ARG A 313 -11.29 17.72 15.73
N PRO A 314 -10.38 17.99 14.79
CA PRO A 314 -10.29 19.32 14.19
C PRO A 314 -11.63 19.75 13.58
N ALA A 315 -11.97 21.04 13.72
CA ALA A 315 -13.21 21.59 13.15
C ALA A 315 -13.30 21.39 11.63
N GLN A 316 -12.16 21.46 10.94
CA GLN A 316 -12.05 21.11 9.53
C GLN A 316 -10.98 20.02 9.37
N ILE A 317 -11.34 18.94 8.67
CA ILE A 317 -10.40 17.90 8.26
C ILE A 317 -9.97 18.22 6.84
N ARG A 318 -8.68 18.47 6.63
CA ARG A 318 -8.12 18.84 5.33
C ARG A 318 -7.49 17.62 4.67
N PHE A 319 -7.29 17.68 3.36
CA PHE A 319 -6.71 16.55 2.64
C PHE A 319 -5.22 16.31 2.95
N ASN A 320 -4.50 17.30 3.45
CA ASN A 320 -3.07 17.17 3.79
C ASN A 320 -2.80 16.51 5.16
N PHE A 321 -3.83 16.34 6.01
CA PHE A 321 -3.72 15.67 7.32
C PHE A 321 -5.11 15.24 7.81
N GLY A 322 -5.23 14.01 8.32
CA GLY A 322 -6.48 13.51 8.92
C GLY A 322 -6.28 12.94 10.33
N PRO A 323 -7.37 12.80 11.10
CA PRO A 323 -7.34 12.09 12.38
C PRO A 323 -6.92 10.63 12.15
N LYS A 324 -6.32 10.01 13.17
CA LYS A 324 -6.03 8.57 13.17
C LYS A 324 -6.88 7.91 14.23
N LEU A 325 -7.53 6.81 13.87
CA LEU A 325 -8.18 5.92 14.82
C LEU A 325 -7.32 4.65 14.90
N VAL A 326 -7.04 4.21 16.12
CA VAL A 326 -6.18 3.05 16.39
C VAL A 326 -6.98 2.07 17.24
N VAL A 327 -6.95 0.80 16.84
CA VAL A 327 -7.43 -0.31 17.66
C VAL A 327 -6.21 -0.90 18.38
N HIS A 328 -6.37 -1.14 19.69
CA HIS A 328 -5.34 -1.72 20.53
C HIS A 328 -6.03 -2.69 21.49
N ASP A 329 -5.50 -3.92 21.59
CA ASP A 329 -6.06 -5.01 22.40
C ASP A 329 -7.54 -5.31 22.12
N GLY A 330 -7.96 -5.18 20.85
CA GLY A 330 -9.32 -5.45 20.36
C GLY A 330 -9.52 -6.86 19.82
#